data_AF-A0A1Y3BVF5-F1
#
_entry.id   AF-A0A1Y3BVF5-F1
#
_cell.length_a   1.000
_cell.length_b   1.000
_cell.length_c   1.000
_cell.angle_alpha   90.00
_cell.angle_beta   90.00
_cell.angle_gamma   90.00
#
_symmetry.space_group_name_H-M   'P 1'
#
loop_
_entity.id
_entity.type
_entity.pdbx_description
1 polymer ?
#
loop_
_entity_poly.entity_id
_entity_poly.type
_entity_poly.pdbx_seq_one_letter_code
_entity_poly.pdbx_strand_id
1 'polypeptide(L)'
;MLLVDAERKNVHSDPQLIVGVKESCVNLCKYLPNRHYIYRNNFESVYLASIESFYQAKGQEYYNEHGVLNYMKWVDQKIKEEIDRANRYLEPHSLSKVIA
;
A
#
# COMPACT_ATOMS: atom_id res chain seq x y z
N MET A 1 -0.28 -3.97 -7.39
CA MET A 1 -1.52 -4.54 -6.81
C MET A 1 -2.71 -3.81 -7.41
N LEU A 2 -3.40 -4.39 -8.40
CA LEU A 2 -4.26 -3.66 -9.34
C LEU A 2 -5.32 -2.75 -8.70
N LEU A 3 -6.05 -3.23 -7.67
CA LEU A 3 -7.12 -2.46 -7.03
C LEU A 3 -6.59 -1.27 -6.21
N VAL A 4 -5.41 -1.42 -5.60
CA VAL A 4 -4.75 -0.35 -4.84
C VAL A 4 -4.14 0.66 -5.79
N ASP A 5 -3.53 0.20 -6.90
CA ASP A 5 -2.98 1.07 -7.94
C ASP A 5 -4.08 1.88 -8.65
N ALA A 6 -5.28 1.31 -8.81
CA ALA A 6 -6.45 2.02 -9.30
C ALA A 6 -6.86 3.14 -8.34
N GLU A 7 -6.91 2.88 -7.01
CA GLU A 7 -7.23 3.90 -6.01
C GLU A 7 -6.18 5.03 -5.98
N ARG A 8 -4.88 4.73 -6.11
CA ARG A 8 -3.81 5.74 -6.23
C ARG A 8 -3.99 6.66 -7.43
N LYS A 9 -4.58 6.13 -8.50
CA LYS A 9 -4.88 6.86 -9.74
C LYS A 9 -6.25 7.54 -9.71
N ASN A 10 -6.94 7.53 -8.56
CA ASN A 10 -8.32 8.02 -8.40
C ASN A 10 -9.32 7.33 -9.35
N VAL A 11 -9.07 6.07 -9.70
CA VAL A 11 -9.98 5.24 -10.48
C VAL A 11 -10.90 4.48 -9.53
N HIS A 12 -12.17 4.32 -9.92
CA HIS A 12 -13.15 3.58 -9.12
C HIS A 12 -12.64 2.15 -8.84
N SER A 13 -12.55 1.81 -7.56
CA SER A 13 -12.07 0.52 -7.06
C SER A 13 -12.98 0.14 -5.88
N ASP A 14 -13.31 -1.14 -5.73
CA ASP A 14 -14.11 -1.62 -4.60
C ASP A 14 -13.18 -1.96 -3.41
N PRO A 15 -13.18 -1.17 -2.32
CA PRO A 15 -12.32 -1.41 -1.16
C PRO A 15 -12.61 -2.75 -0.48
N GLN A 16 -13.85 -3.27 -0.59
CA GLN A 16 -14.26 -4.51 0.07
C GLN A 16 -13.53 -5.73 -0.50
N LEU A 17 -13.17 -5.70 -1.79
CA LEU A 17 -12.38 -6.78 -2.39
C LEU A 17 -10.99 -6.87 -1.77
N ILE A 18 -10.35 -5.73 -1.50
CA ILE A 18 -9.03 -5.69 -0.86
C ILE A 18 -9.11 -6.21 0.57
N VAL A 19 -10.11 -5.75 1.33
CA VAL A 19 -10.37 -6.20 2.70
C VAL A 19 -10.62 -7.70 2.74
N GLY A 20 -11.49 -8.23 1.87
CA GLY A 20 -11.81 -9.66 1.82
C GLY A 20 -10.61 -10.55 1.51
N VAL A 21 -9.74 -10.14 0.58
CA VAL A 21 -8.49 -10.86 0.30
C VAL A 21 -7.56 -10.85 1.52
N LYS A 22 -7.37 -9.69 2.16
CA LYS A 22 -6.58 -9.56 3.38
C LYS A 22 -7.11 -10.47 4.49
N GLU A 23 -8.40 -10.42 4.75
CA GLU A 23 -9.06 -11.23 5.79
C GLU A 23 -8.94 -12.73 5.51
N SER A 24 -9.10 -13.15 4.26
CA SER A 24 -8.89 -14.54 3.85
C SER A 24 -7.46 -15.00 4.15
N CYS A 25 -6.45 -14.21 3.79
CA CYS A 25 -5.04 -14.53 4.09
C CYS A 25 -4.77 -14.65 5.59
N VAL A 26 -5.32 -13.74 6.41
CA VAL A 26 -5.19 -13.80 7.88
C VAL A 26 -5.93 -15.02 8.45
N ASN A 27 -7.13 -15.32 7.95
CA ASN A 27 -7.93 -16.46 8.39
C ASN A 27 -7.24 -17.80 8.09
N LEU A 28 -6.60 -17.94 6.93
CA LEU A 28 -5.83 -19.15 6.58
C LEU A 28 -4.62 -19.35 7.50
N CYS A 29 -4.05 -18.28 8.05
CA CYS A 29 -2.92 -18.39 8.98
C CYS A 29 -3.30 -18.91 10.38
N LYS A 30 -4.60 -18.94 10.74
CA LYS A 30 -5.06 -19.36 12.07
C LYS A 30 -4.63 -20.79 12.44
N TYR A 31 -4.44 -21.63 11.43
CA TYR A 31 -4.07 -23.04 11.57
C TYR A 31 -2.56 -23.29 11.44
N LEU A 32 -1.76 -22.24 11.22
CA LEU A 32 -0.32 -22.34 11.05
C LEU A 32 0.45 -21.98 12.33
N PRO A 33 1.62 -22.59 12.58
CA PRO A 33 2.49 -22.19 13.68
C PRO A 33 2.91 -20.72 13.58
N ASN A 34 3.16 -20.24 12.35
CA ASN A 34 3.42 -18.84 12.07
C ASN A 34 2.13 -18.15 11.61
N ARG A 35 1.46 -17.49 12.56
CA ARG A 35 0.12 -16.88 12.42
C ARG A 35 0.01 -15.73 11.41
N HIS A 36 1.08 -15.38 10.70
CA HIS A 36 1.05 -14.36 9.64
C HIS A 36 1.72 -14.80 8.34
N TYR A 37 2.14 -16.06 8.20
CA TYR A 37 2.95 -16.50 7.05
C TYR A 37 2.30 -16.21 5.69
N ILE A 38 1.04 -16.64 5.51
CA ILE A 38 0.31 -16.45 4.25
C ILE A 38 0.03 -14.95 4.01
N TYR A 39 -0.38 -14.22 5.05
CA TYR A 39 -0.59 -12.78 4.97
C TYR A 39 0.68 -12.04 4.52
N ARG A 40 1.83 -12.33 5.14
CA ARG A 40 3.10 -11.65 4.82
C ARG A 40 3.55 -11.92 3.39
N ASN A 41 3.47 -13.18 2.95
CA ASN A 41 4.02 -13.61 1.67
C ASN A 41 3.11 -13.30 0.48
N ASN A 42 1.78 -13.31 0.68
CA ASN A 42 0.83 -13.20 -0.43
C ASN A 42 0.12 -11.84 -0.49
N PHE A 43 0.10 -11.08 0.61
CA PHE A 43 -0.58 -9.79 0.67
C PHE A 43 0.37 -8.66 1.04
N GLU A 44 0.99 -8.71 2.22
CA GLU A 44 1.84 -7.61 2.73
C GLU A 44 3.00 -7.29 1.79
N SER A 45 3.76 -8.30 1.37
CA SER A 45 4.90 -8.14 0.45
C SER A 45 4.49 -7.50 -0.88
N VAL A 46 3.39 -7.99 -1.48
CA VAL A 46 2.86 -7.51 -2.76
C VAL A 46 2.31 -6.09 -2.63
N TYR A 47 1.68 -5.78 -1.49
CA TYR A 47 1.17 -4.45 -1.19
C TYR A 47 2.32 -3.45 -1.06
N LEU A 48 3.34 -3.74 -0.25
CA LEU A 48 4.50 -2.87 -0.04
C LEU A 48 5.29 -2.66 -1.34
N ALA A 49 5.56 -3.74 -2.08
CA ALA A 49 6.23 -3.65 -3.39
C ALA A 49 5.45 -2.77 -4.39
N SER A 50 4.12 -2.76 -4.30
CA SER A 50 3.31 -1.89 -5.15
C SER A 50 3.44 -0.41 -4.78
N ILE A 51 3.59 -0.07 -3.48
CA ILE A 51 3.85 1.31 -3.04
C ILE A 51 5.17 1.78 -3.66
N GLU A 52 6.23 1.00 -3.42
CA GLU A 52 7.58 1.34 -3.86
C GLU A 52 7.63 1.54 -5.38
N SER A 53 7.14 0.56 -6.15
CA SER A 53 7.12 0.64 -7.62
C SER A 53 6.32 1.85 -8.14
N PHE A 54 5.17 2.15 -7.53
CA PHE A 54 4.34 3.28 -7.94
C PHE A 54 5.05 4.62 -7.70
N TYR A 55 5.59 4.85 -6.50
CA TYR A 55 6.19 6.14 -6.14
C TYR A 55 7.60 6.32 -6.69
N GLN A 56 8.36 5.26 -6.97
CA GLN A 56 9.60 5.38 -7.73
C GLN A 56 9.34 5.98 -9.12
N ALA A 57 8.35 5.45 -9.84
CA ALA A 57 8.01 5.95 -11.17
C ALA A 57 7.34 7.34 -11.09
N LYS A 58 6.29 7.48 -10.28
CA LYS A 58 5.48 8.71 -10.20
C LYS A 58 6.25 9.87 -9.57
N GLY A 59 7.13 9.58 -8.60
CA GLY A 59 7.95 10.58 -7.94
C GLY A 59 8.97 11.19 -8.90
N GLN A 60 9.63 10.39 -9.71
CA GLN A 60 10.56 10.89 -10.73
C GLN A 60 9.85 11.76 -11.78
N GLU A 61 8.69 11.33 -12.25
CA GLU A 61 7.84 12.09 -13.17
C GLU A 61 7.48 13.46 -12.60
N TYR A 62 6.92 13.49 -11.38
CA TYR A 62 6.50 14.72 -10.71
C TYR A 62 7.67 15.66 -10.42
N TYR A 63 8.81 15.12 -9.99
CA TYR A 63 10.03 15.90 -9.74
C TYR A 63 10.51 16.60 -11.01
N ASN A 64 10.57 15.88 -12.13
CA ASN A 64 11.03 16.42 -13.41
C ASN A 64 10.10 17.52 -13.94
N GLU A 65 8.80 17.40 -13.71
CA GLU A 65 7.79 18.34 -14.21
C GLU A 65 7.66 19.61 -13.35
N HIS A 66 7.71 19.46 -12.02
CA HIS A 66 7.35 20.55 -11.09
C HIS A 66 8.50 21.07 -10.23
N GLY A 67 9.67 20.43 -10.28
CA GLY A 67 10.85 20.80 -9.51
C GLY A 67 10.78 20.47 -8.02
N VAL A 68 11.91 20.67 -7.34
CA VAL A 68 12.14 20.17 -5.97
C VAL A 68 11.16 20.70 -4.91
N LEU A 69 10.81 21.99 -4.94
CA LEU A 69 9.95 22.59 -3.91
C LEU A 69 8.53 22.02 -3.93
N ASN A 70 7.97 21.84 -5.13
CA ASN A 70 6.64 21.26 -5.30
C ASN A 70 6.67 19.76 -5.00
N TYR A 71 7.75 19.08 -5.39
CA TYR A 71 7.96 17.67 -5.08
C TYR A 71 7.91 17.40 -3.57
N MET A 72 8.62 18.18 -2.74
CA MET A 72 8.60 17.97 -1.28
C MET A 72 7.19 18.07 -0.68
N LYS A 73 6.41 19.08 -1.10
CA LYS A 73 5.01 19.23 -0.66
C LYS A 73 4.13 18.08 -1.12
N TRP A 74 4.34 17.63 -2.36
CA TRP A 74 3.61 16.50 -2.92
C TRP A 74 3.92 15.19 -2.18
N VAL A 75 5.19 14.92 -1.86
CA VAL A 75 5.60 13.75 -1.07
C VAL A 75 4.92 13.75 0.30
N ASP A 76 4.92 14.87 1.02
CA ASP A 76 4.26 14.98 2.33
C ASP A 76 2.75 14.66 2.25
N GLN A 77 2.10 15.12 1.19
CA GLN A 77 0.68 14.80 0.95
C GLN A 77 0.50 13.31 0.66
N LYS A 78 1.35 12.72 -0.21
CA LYS A 78 1.23 11.31 -0.60
C LYS A 78 1.55 10.34 0.51
N ILE A 79 2.48 10.68 1.40
CA ILE A 79 2.73 9.89 2.62
C ILE A 79 1.47 9.81 3.49
N LYS A 80 0.78 10.94 3.71
CA LYS A 80 -0.48 10.95 4.49
C LYS A 80 -1.56 10.08 3.84
N GLU A 81 -1.72 10.21 2.53
CA GLU A 81 -2.67 9.38 1.76
C GLU A 81 -2.34 7.88 1.86
N GLU A 82 -1.07 7.48 1.78
CA GLU A 82 -0.66 6.06 1.96
C GLU A 82 -0.85 5.58 3.39
N ILE A 83 -0.64 6.41 4.41
CA ILE A 83 -0.91 6.04 5.81
C ILE A 83 -2.40 5.74 5.99
N ASP A 84 -3.27 6.62 5.50
CA ASP A 84 -4.72 6.43 5.57
C ASP A 84 -5.18 5.18 4.81
N ARG A 85 -4.52 4.86 3.69
CA ARG A 85 -4.79 3.65 2.92
C ARG A 85 -4.26 2.39 3.62
N ALA A 86 -3.08 2.46 4.21
CA ALA A 86 -2.48 1.38 4.98
C ALA A 86 -3.35 1.03 6.19
N ASN A 87 -3.86 2.02 6.90
CA ASN A 87 -4.81 1.83 8.00
C ASN A 87 -6.08 1.09 7.59
N ARG A 88 -6.51 1.23 6.32
CA ARG A 88 -7.69 0.53 5.79
C ARG A 88 -7.41 -0.90 5.36
N TYR A 89 -6.21 -1.21 4.86
CA TYR A 89 -5.95 -2.48 4.16
C TYR A 89 -4.90 -3.38 4.81
N LEU A 90 -3.98 -2.84 5.63
CA LEU A 90 -2.94 -3.62 6.28
C LEU A 90 -3.30 -3.96 7.73
N GLU A 91 -2.66 -5.00 8.26
CA GLU A 91 -2.74 -5.33 9.68
C GLU A 91 -1.89 -4.34 10.50
N PRO A 92 -2.26 -4.03 11.76
CA PRO A 92 -1.60 -2.99 12.56
C PRO A 92 -0.08 -3.15 12.68
N HIS A 93 0.41 -4.40 12.76
CA HIS A 93 1.84 -4.69 12.85
C HIS A 93 2.64 -4.41 11.56
N SER A 94 1.95 -4.14 10.46
CA SER A 94 2.53 -3.88 9.14
C SER A 94 2.62 -2.38 8.84
N LEU A 95 1.89 -1.54 9.58
CA LEU A 95 1.76 -0.10 9.30
C LEU A 95 3.10 0.64 9.34
N SER A 96 3.98 0.26 10.28
CA SER A 96 5.31 0.87 10.39
C SER A 96 6.19 0.63 9.16
N LYS A 97 5.90 -0.40 8.35
CA LYS A 97 6.67 -0.73 7.14
C LYS A 97 6.30 0.11 5.93
N VAL A 98 5.23 0.90 6.00
CA VAL A 98 4.79 1.78 4.90
C VAL A 98 5.64 3.06 4.82
N ILE A 99 6.26 3.44 5.94
CA ILE A 99 7.04 4.68 6.09
C ILE A 99 8.53 4.36 6.36
N ALA A 100 8.89 3.07 6.42
CA ALA A 100 10.26 2.61 6.68
C ALA A 100 11.06 2.56 5.39
#